data_AF-A0A7J5MYU4-F1
#
_entry.id   AF-A0A7J5MYU4-F1
#
_cell.length_a   1.000
_cell.length_b   1.000
_cell.length_c   1.000
_cell.angle_alpha   90.00
_cell.angle_beta   90.00
_cell.angle_gamma   90.00
#
_symmetry.space_group_name_H-M   'P 1'
#
loop_
_entity.id
_entity.type
_entity.pdbx_description
1 polymer ?
#
loop_
_entity_poly.entity_id
_entity_poly.type
_entity_poly.pdbx_seq_one_letter_code
_entity_poly.pdbx_strand_id
1 'polypeptide(L)'
;SYTGRGPCPLTSGPESESAQEFGRYRKTAVLTKSILYVGDCADIVDYNALFQKAAIKKIIDEFDVDKLTRVLELQVELKTLIQDEIWDDDLPLEISSSLDLKTAISMAKLRVDVSSVGSLFDKIQMVVDTAGALAENRMLVTLHTTQYCNNDQLIYLHRDLLKNGMQLLDLECCNKRVTLTEGRSHYVDGDYVQFS
;
A
#
# COMPACT_ATOMS: atom_id res chain seq x y z
N SER A 1 26.72 -35.15 -17.16
CA SER A 1 26.26 -36.14 -16.17
C SER A 1 25.40 -35.43 -15.15
N TYR A 2 24.11 -35.71 -15.17
CA TYR A 2 23.13 -35.26 -14.17
C TYR A 2 23.36 -35.99 -12.85
N THR A 3 23.44 -35.25 -11.74
CA THR A 3 23.23 -35.74 -10.36
C THR A 3 22.50 -34.61 -9.64
N GLY A 4 21.18 -34.60 -9.51
CA GLY A 4 20.42 -35.47 -8.61
C GLY A 4 20.04 -34.67 -7.36
N ARG A 5 18.97 -33.86 -7.46
CA ARG A 5 18.37 -33.16 -6.31
C ARG A 5 17.76 -34.19 -5.36
N GLY A 6 18.16 -34.17 -4.09
CA GLY A 6 17.36 -34.73 -2.99
C GLY A 6 16.50 -33.62 -2.37
N PRO A 7 15.27 -33.90 -1.90
CA PRO A 7 14.43 -32.91 -1.24
C PRO A 7 14.98 -32.59 0.15
N CYS A 8 15.09 -31.29 0.47
CA CYS A 8 15.30 -30.83 1.84
C CYS A 8 14.10 -31.28 2.70
N PRO A 9 14.31 -31.93 3.86
CA PRO A 9 13.21 -32.28 4.73
C PRO A 9 12.69 -31.00 5.41
N LEU A 10 11.47 -30.60 5.05
CA LEU A 10 10.66 -29.67 5.83
C LEU A 10 10.25 -30.35 7.14
N THR A 11 11.08 -30.22 8.18
CA THR A 11 10.64 -30.50 9.54
C THR A 11 9.86 -29.28 10.04
N SER A 12 8.55 -29.46 10.21
CA SER A 12 7.66 -28.54 10.91
C SER A 12 8.11 -28.41 12.37
N GLY A 13 8.91 -27.39 12.66
CA GLY A 13 9.14 -26.87 14.01
C GLY A 13 7.98 -25.97 14.45
N PRO A 14 7.87 -25.66 15.75
CA PRO A 14 6.81 -24.79 16.26
C PRO A 14 6.92 -23.43 15.58
N GLU A 15 5.77 -22.82 15.22
CA GLU A 15 5.71 -21.46 14.68
C GLU A 15 6.53 -20.53 15.57
N SER A 16 7.74 -20.20 15.14
CA SER A 16 8.60 -19.28 15.84
C SER A 16 8.00 -17.90 15.62
N GLU A 17 7.32 -17.36 16.64
CA GLU A 17 7.07 -15.93 16.72
C GLU A 17 8.42 -15.21 16.56
N SER A 18 8.62 -14.57 15.42
CA SER A 18 9.82 -13.77 15.17
C SER A 18 9.75 -12.53 16.05
N ALA A 19 10.48 -12.53 17.17
CA ALA A 19 10.67 -11.36 18.01
C ALA A 19 11.58 -10.36 17.29
N GLN A 20 11.00 -9.37 16.62
CA GLN A 20 11.73 -8.25 16.04
C GLN A 20 11.26 -6.95 16.73
N GLU A 21 12.19 -6.06 17.06
CA GLU A 21 11.87 -4.76 17.67
C GLU A 21 12.47 -3.65 16.82
N PHE A 22 11.63 -2.70 16.36
CA PHE A 22 12.10 -1.45 15.76
C PHE A 22 12.03 -0.34 16.81
N GLY A 23 13.15 0.36 17.00
CA GLY A 23 13.23 1.49 17.92
C GLY A 23 14.30 2.50 17.52
N ARG A 24 13.95 3.78 17.58
CA ARG A 24 14.93 4.87 17.78
C ARG A 24 14.88 5.26 19.25
N TYR A 25 16.03 5.26 19.93
CA TYR A 25 16.17 5.74 21.31
C TYR A 25 15.11 5.19 22.29
N ARG A 26 15.29 3.94 22.76
CA ARG A 26 14.58 3.35 23.92
C ARG A 26 13.04 3.33 23.91
N LYS A 27 12.38 3.51 22.76
CA LYS A 27 10.94 3.27 22.62
C LYS A 27 10.73 2.06 21.71
N THR A 28 10.31 0.94 22.30
CA THR A 28 9.90 -0.26 21.58
C THR A 28 8.54 0.01 20.94
N ALA A 29 8.48 -0.05 19.60
CA ALA A 29 7.22 0.02 18.88
C ALA A 29 6.67 -1.39 18.65
N VAL A 30 5.36 -1.57 18.82
CA VAL A 30 4.68 -2.80 18.38
C VAL A 30 4.76 -2.85 16.85
N LEU A 31 5.53 -3.82 16.32
CA LEU A 31 5.86 -3.98 14.89
C LEU A 31 4.68 -3.76 13.94
N THR A 32 3.53 -4.34 14.27
CA THR A 32 2.32 -4.34 13.42
C THR A 32 1.74 -2.95 13.20
N LYS A 33 2.05 -1.98 14.06
CA LYS A 33 1.61 -0.58 13.92
C LYS A 33 2.65 0.33 13.27
N SER A 34 3.92 -0.09 13.22
CA SER A 34 5.03 0.72 12.71
C SER A 34 5.47 0.35 11.29
N ILE A 35 5.01 -0.79 10.78
CA ILE A 35 5.40 -1.32 9.47
C ILE A 35 4.18 -1.45 8.55
N LEU A 36 4.38 -1.12 7.28
CA LEU A 36 3.53 -1.54 6.19
C LEU A 36 4.30 -2.57 5.36
N TYR A 37 3.97 -3.85 5.58
CA TYR A 37 4.57 -4.95 4.85
C TYR A 37 3.90 -5.08 3.48
N VAL A 38 4.69 -4.86 2.43
CA VAL A 38 4.26 -4.94 1.03
C VAL A 38 4.57 -6.33 0.47
N GLY A 39 5.70 -6.92 0.89
CA GLY A 39 6.18 -8.21 0.42
C GLY A 39 6.93 -8.12 -0.90
N ASP A 40 6.93 -9.20 -1.66
CA ASP A 40 7.53 -9.27 -2.99
C ASP A 40 6.56 -8.72 -4.05
N CYS A 41 6.99 -7.72 -4.83
CA CYS A 41 6.17 -7.13 -5.90
C CYS A 41 6.03 -8.05 -7.13
N ALA A 42 6.84 -9.11 -7.23
CA ALA A 42 6.64 -10.17 -8.22
C ALA A 42 5.43 -11.06 -7.92
N ASP A 43 5.01 -11.14 -6.66
CA ASP A 43 3.85 -11.92 -6.23
C ASP A 43 2.52 -11.17 -6.44
N ILE A 44 1.42 -11.85 -6.10
CA ILE A 44 0.08 -11.27 -6.06
C ILE A 44 -0.06 -10.45 -4.77
N VAL A 45 -0.01 -9.13 -4.91
CA VAL A 45 -0.19 -8.17 -3.81
C VAL A 45 -1.61 -7.61 -3.83
N ASP A 46 -2.32 -7.64 -2.70
CA ASP A 46 -3.63 -6.99 -2.54
C ASP A 46 -3.47 -5.51 -2.17
N TYR A 47 -3.30 -4.67 -3.19
CA TYR A 47 -3.17 -3.22 -2.99
C TYR A 47 -4.43 -2.56 -2.41
N ASN A 48 -5.62 -3.17 -2.57
CA ASN A 48 -6.82 -2.63 -1.95
C ASN A 48 -6.75 -2.77 -0.42
N ALA A 49 -6.30 -3.93 0.07
CA ALA A 49 -6.07 -4.16 1.49
C ALA A 49 -5.03 -3.18 2.07
N LEU A 50 -4.02 -2.81 1.29
CA LEU A 50 -2.98 -1.86 1.72
C LEU A 50 -3.48 -0.41 1.78
N PHE A 51 -4.19 0.06 0.74
CA PHE A 51 -4.37 1.51 0.52
C PHE A 51 -5.81 1.98 0.40
N GLN A 52 -6.77 1.14 -0.01
CA GLN A 52 -8.13 1.59 -0.38
C GLN A 52 -8.82 2.35 0.75
N LYS A 53 -8.77 1.79 1.98
CA LYS A 53 -9.40 2.42 3.15
C LYS A 53 -8.80 3.78 3.47
N ALA A 54 -7.48 3.90 3.40
CA ALA A 54 -6.78 5.16 3.65
C ALA A 54 -7.07 6.19 2.55
N ALA A 55 -7.11 5.77 1.29
CA ALA A 55 -7.45 6.63 0.16
C ALA A 55 -8.88 7.17 0.24
N ILE A 56 -9.87 6.31 0.53
CA ILE A 56 -11.26 6.74 0.73
C ILE A 56 -11.36 7.74 1.88
N LYS A 57 -10.68 7.46 3.00
CA LYS A 57 -10.65 8.37 4.14
C LYS A 57 -10.07 9.73 3.75
N LYS A 58 -8.93 9.75 3.05
CA LYS A 58 -8.30 10.99 2.57
C LYS A 58 -9.26 11.79 1.68
N ILE A 59 -9.95 11.14 0.74
CA ILE A 59 -10.92 11.81 -0.13
C ILE A 59 -12.07 12.43 0.68
N ILE A 60 -12.58 11.74 1.70
CA ILE A 60 -13.66 12.26 2.57
C ILE A 60 -13.16 13.45 3.39
N ASP A 61 -11.99 13.32 4.00
CA ASP A 61 -11.43 14.34 4.91
C ASP A 61 -10.99 15.61 4.16
N GLU A 62 -10.52 15.47 2.91
CA GLU A 62 -10.04 16.56 2.06
C GLU A 62 -11.04 16.93 0.96
N PHE A 63 -12.31 16.52 1.08
CA PHE A 63 -13.30 16.82 0.06
C PHE A 63 -13.58 18.31 -0.01
N ASP A 64 -13.37 18.89 -1.18
CA ASP A 64 -13.52 20.30 -1.43
C ASP A 64 -14.97 20.79 -1.20
N VAL A 65 -15.12 21.95 -0.57
CA VAL A 65 -16.43 22.50 -0.15
C VAL A 65 -17.29 22.90 -1.34
N ASP A 66 -16.69 23.46 -2.39
CA ASP A 66 -17.42 23.86 -3.60
C ASP A 66 -17.91 22.61 -4.35
N LYS A 67 -17.07 21.57 -4.44
CA LYS A 67 -17.47 20.26 -4.98
C LYS A 67 -18.55 19.60 -4.13
N LEU A 68 -18.48 19.70 -2.80
CA LEU A 68 -19.50 19.15 -1.91
C LEU A 68 -20.85 19.83 -2.15
N THR A 69 -20.85 21.15 -2.27
CA THR A 69 -22.05 21.94 -2.58
C THR A 69 -22.66 21.46 -3.89
N ARG A 70 -21.84 21.28 -4.93
CA ARG A 70 -22.31 20.77 -6.22
C ARG A 70 -22.88 19.35 -6.14
N VAL A 71 -22.29 18.47 -5.32
CA VAL A 71 -22.82 17.12 -5.08
C VAL A 71 -24.18 17.17 -4.39
N LEU A 72 -24.36 18.07 -3.41
CA LEU A 72 -25.64 18.24 -2.72
C LEU A 72 -26.73 18.77 -3.65
N GLU A 73 -26.41 19.69 -4.57
CA GLU A 73 -27.34 20.15 -5.60
C GLU A 73 -27.80 19.01 -6.51
N LEU A 74 -26.86 18.20 -7.03
CA LEU A 74 -27.17 17.04 -7.87
C LEU A 74 -28.02 16.01 -7.12
N GLN A 75 -27.81 15.87 -5.80
CA GLN A 75 -28.63 14.99 -4.97
C GLN A 75 -30.06 15.50 -4.81
N VAL A 76 -30.26 16.83 -4.69
CA VAL A 76 -31.61 17.42 -4.67
C VAL A 76 -32.29 17.18 -6.01
N GLU A 77 -31.60 17.42 -7.12
CA GLU A 77 -32.11 17.16 -8.47
C GLU A 77 -32.52 15.69 -8.66
N LEU A 78 -31.66 14.74 -8.28
CA LEU A 78 -31.97 13.31 -8.32
C LEU A 78 -33.21 12.95 -7.50
N LYS A 79 -33.36 13.55 -6.31
CA LYS A 79 -34.53 13.31 -5.46
C LYS A 79 -35.82 13.83 -6.11
N THR A 80 -35.78 15.02 -6.70
CA THR A 80 -36.93 15.60 -7.38
C THR A 80 -37.39 14.69 -8.51
N LEU A 81 -36.47 14.21 -9.36
CA LEU A 81 -36.81 13.30 -10.46
C LEU A 81 -37.50 12.01 -9.98
N ILE A 82 -37.00 11.41 -8.89
CA ILE A 82 -37.63 10.20 -8.32
C ILE A 82 -39.00 10.53 -7.70
N GLN A 83 -39.11 11.69 -7.05
CA GLN A 83 -40.35 12.12 -6.40
C GLN A 83 -41.47 12.39 -7.43
N ASP A 84 -41.11 12.99 -8.56
CA ASP A 84 -42.02 13.26 -9.67
C ASP A 84 -42.59 11.94 -10.22
N GLU A 85 -41.76 10.93 -10.47
CA GLU A 85 -42.20 9.59 -10.91
C GLU A 85 -43.10 8.89 -9.87
N ILE A 86 -42.80 9.02 -8.57
CA ILE A 86 -43.66 8.48 -7.49
C ILE A 86 -45.05 9.12 -7.53
N TRP A 87 -45.13 10.43 -7.78
CA TRP A 87 -46.39 11.16 -7.85
C TRP A 87 -47.17 10.86 -9.12
N ASP A 88 -46.48 10.75 -10.26
CA ASP A 88 -47.12 10.44 -11.54
C ASP A 88 -47.81 9.07 -11.53
N ASP A 89 -47.27 8.11 -10.76
CA ASP A 89 -47.83 6.77 -10.60
C ASP A 89 -48.72 6.58 -9.34
N ASP A 90 -49.04 7.66 -8.60
CA ASP A 90 -49.82 7.62 -7.35
C ASP A 90 -49.27 6.61 -6.30
N LEU A 91 -47.95 6.41 -6.26
CA LEU A 91 -47.32 5.41 -5.41
C LEU A 91 -47.19 5.90 -3.96
N PRO A 92 -47.54 5.08 -2.94
CA PRO A 92 -47.40 5.45 -1.53
C PRO A 92 -45.95 5.24 -1.03
N LEU A 93 -44.98 5.84 -1.72
CA LEU A 93 -43.56 5.73 -1.43
C LEU A 93 -43.00 7.07 -0.94
N GLU A 94 -42.05 7.02 0.00
CA GLU A 94 -41.37 8.18 0.56
C GLU A 94 -39.86 8.00 0.49
N ILE A 95 -39.13 9.06 0.12
CA ILE A 95 -37.67 9.06 0.07
C ILE A 95 -37.11 9.34 1.47
N SER A 96 -36.79 8.28 2.22
CA SER A 96 -36.47 8.34 3.65
C SER A 96 -35.05 8.85 4.01
N SER A 97 -34.10 8.94 3.06
CA SER A 97 -32.70 9.27 3.38
C SER A 97 -32.11 10.39 2.52
N SER A 98 -31.24 11.20 3.11
CA SER A 98 -30.23 11.98 2.37
C SER A 98 -29.07 11.06 1.98
N LEU A 99 -28.66 11.09 0.72
CA LEU A 99 -27.37 10.57 0.32
C LEU A 99 -26.31 11.40 1.06
N ASP A 100 -25.38 10.77 1.77
CA ASP A 100 -24.20 11.47 2.28
C ASP A 100 -22.99 11.16 1.40
N LEU A 101 -21.95 12.01 1.47
CA LEU A 101 -20.76 11.86 0.64
C LEU A 101 -20.11 10.48 0.81
N LYS A 102 -20.12 9.94 2.03
CA LYS A 102 -19.56 8.62 2.34
C LYS A 102 -20.31 7.50 1.61
N THR A 103 -21.65 7.57 1.59
CA THR A 103 -22.52 6.64 0.88
C THR A 103 -22.31 6.76 -0.62
N ALA A 104 -22.26 7.98 -1.17
CA ALA A 104 -21.97 8.23 -2.58
C ALA A 104 -20.61 7.63 -3.01
N ILE A 105 -19.55 7.87 -2.24
CA ILE A 105 -18.21 7.32 -2.49
C ILE A 105 -18.23 5.78 -2.40
N SER A 106 -18.96 5.21 -1.44
CA SER A 106 -19.09 3.76 -1.32
C SER A 106 -19.80 3.12 -2.52
N MET A 107 -20.80 3.80 -3.09
CA MET A 107 -21.51 3.34 -4.28
C MET A 107 -20.60 3.29 -5.51
N ALA A 108 -19.60 4.18 -5.58
CA ALA A 108 -18.62 4.19 -6.65
C ALA A 108 -17.64 3.00 -6.64
N LYS A 109 -17.61 2.20 -5.55
CA LYS A 109 -16.76 0.99 -5.41
C LYS A 109 -15.30 1.24 -5.82
N LEU A 110 -14.72 2.34 -5.35
CA LEU A 110 -13.34 2.75 -5.66
C LEU A 110 -12.35 1.61 -5.38
N ARG A 111 -11.38 1.42 -6.26
CA ARG A 111 -10.29 0.43 -6.12
C ARG A 111 -8.98 1.08 -6.45
N VAL A 112 -7.88 0.51 -5.94
CA VAL A 112 -6.54 0.87 -6.40
C VAL A 112 -6.40 0.42 -7.85
N ASP A 113 -6.11 1.36 -8.73
CA ASP A 113 -5.87 1.07 -10.14
C ASP A 113 -4.43 0.60 -10.33
N VAL A 114 -4.30 -0.62 -10.85
CA VAL A 114 -3.02 -1.27 -11.15
C VAL A 114 -2.86 -1.56 -12.64
N SER A 115 -3.82 -1.11 -13.47
CA SER A 115 -3.88 -1.46 -14.89
C SER A 115 -2.77 -0.83 -15.73
N SER A 116 -2.20 0.28 -15.26
CA SER A 116 -1.11 1.01 -15.92
C SER A 116 0.29 0.50 -15.57
N VAL A 117 0.39 -0.52 -14.70
CA VAL A 117 1.67 -0.97 -14.15
C VAL A 117 2.28 -2.04 -15.05
N GLY A 118 3.34 -1.68 -15.79
CA GLY A 118 3.96 -2.54 -16.81
C GLY A 118 5.13 -3.40 -16.31
N SER A 119 5.94 -2.88 -15.38
CA SER A 119 7.12 -3.56 -14.85
C SER A 119 7.07 -3.75 -13.32
N LEU A 120 7.96 -4.60 -12.79
CA LEU A 120 8.10 -4.78 -11.34
C LEU A 120 8.55 -3.50 -10.64
N PHE A 121 9.41 -2.71 -11.30
CA PHE A 121 9.77 -1.39 -10.82
C PHE A 121 8.54 -0.47 -10.75
N ASP A 122 7.67 -0.47 -11.76
CA ASP A 122 6.45 0.36 -11.74
C ASP A 122 5.52 -0.04 -10.58
N LYS A 123 5.46 -1.33 -10.22
CA LYS A 123 4.70 -1.78 -9.03
C LYS A 123 5.28 -1.21 -7.74
N ILE A 124 6.60 -1.25 -7.59
CA ILE A 124 7.30 -0.71 -6.42
C ILE A 124 7.10 0.80 -6.36
N GLN A 125 7.22 1.48 -7.49
CA GLN A 125 7.00 2.92 -7.61
C GLN A 125 5.55 3.29 -7.26
N MET A 126 4.56 2.56 -7.78
CA MET A 126 3.15 2.77 -7.44
C MET A 126 2.92 2.66 -5.92
N VAL A 127 3.56 1.71 -5.25
CA VAL A 127 3.49 1.56 -3.78
C VAL A 127 4.06 2.79 -3.08
N VAL A 128 5.24 3.26 -3.49
CA VAL A 128 5.90 4.44 -2.92
C VAL A 128 5.07 5.70 -3.19
N ASP A 129 4.60 5.91 -4.41
CA ASP A 129 3.78 7.06 -4.78
C ASP A 129 2.46 7.09 -4.02
N THR A 130 1.79 5.93 -3.91
CA THR A 130 0.53 5.82 -3.19
C THR A 130 0.74 6.03 -1.69
N ALA A 131 1.78 5.43 -1.10
CA ALA A 131 2.11 5.63 0.31
C ALA A 131 2.47 7.10 0.61
N GLY A 132 3.26 7.73 -0.26
CA GLY A 132 3.63 9.14 -0.16
C GLY A 132 2.41 10.06 -0.28
N ALA A 133 1.55 9.81 -1.26
CA ALA A 133 0.30 10.55 -1.43
C ALA A 133 -0.63 10.40 -0.22
N LEU A 134 -0.63 9.25 0.45
CA LEU A 134 -1.41 9.01 1.66
C LEU A 134 -0.72 9.49 2.95
N ALA A 135 0.45 10.12 2.84
CA ALA A 135 1.29 10.50 3.98
C ALA A 135 1.50 9.34 4.98
N GLU A 136 1.78 8.15 4.43
CA GLU A 136 2.04 6.95 5.22
C GLU A 136 3.30 7.14 6.08
N ASN A 137 3.15 6.93 7.38
CA ASN A 137 4.23 7.15 8.35
C ASN A 137 4.91 5.84 8.79
N ARG A 138 4.32 4.69 8.44
CA ARG A 138 4.92 3.39 8.69
C ARG A 138 6.10 3.16 7.76
N MET A 139 7.09 2.42 8.24
CA MET A 139 8.19 1.96 7.40
C MET A 139 7.65 0.96 6.37
N LEU A 140 7.94 1.19 5.10
CA LEU A 140 7.64 0.24 4.04
C LEU A 140 8.62 -0.93 4.13
N VAL A 141 8.12 -2.16 4.05
CA VAL A 141 8.96 -3.36 3.98
C VAL A 141 8.66 -4.12 2.69
N THR A 142 9.68 -4.28 1.86
CA THR A 142 9.64 -4.95 0.56
C THR A 142 10.64 -6.11 0.54
N LEU A 143 10.42 -7.05 -0.39
CA LEU A 143 11.36 -8.12 -0.67
C LEU A 143 11.89 -7.98 -2.09
N HIS A 144 13.17 -8.31 -2.27
CA HIS A 144 13.78 -8.52 -3.58
C HIS A 144 13.84 -7.28 -4.49
N THR A 145 13.74 -6.08 -3.93
CA THR A 145 13.72 -4.83 -4.71
C THR A 145 14.97 -4.66 -5.55
N THR A 146 16.13 -5.01 -5.02
CA THR A 146 17.41 -4.84 -5.74
C THR A 146 17.58 -5.85 -6.88
N GLN A 147 16.76 -6.89 -6.94
CA GLN A 147 16.73 -7.85 -8.05
C GLN A 147 15.91 -7.35 -9.24
N TYR A 148 14.96 -6.43 -8.99
CA TYR A 148 14.05 -5.91 -10.01
C TYR A 148 14.43 -4.53 -10.52
N CYS A 149 15.28 -3.82 -9.79
CA CYS A 149 15.66 -2.45 -10.06
C CYS A 149 17.13 -2.35 -10.49
N ASN A 150 17.40 -1.57 -11.54
CA ASN A 150 18.76 -1.15 -11.84
C ASN A 150 19.21 0.02 -10.92
N ASN A 151 20.48 0.41 -10.99
CA ASN A 151 21.03 1.46 -10.12
C ASN A 151 20.32 2.81 -10.29
N ASP A 152 19.95 3.20 -11.50
CA ASP A 152 19.26 4.48 -11.75
C ASP A 152 17.86 4.47 -11.13
N GLN A 153 17.14 3.35 -11.24
CA GLN A 153 15.85 3.11 -10.60
C GLN A 153 15.95 3.13 -9.08
N LEU A 154 16.99 2.53 -8.49
CA LEU A 154 17.23 2.57 -7.04
C LEU A 154 17.55 3.99 -6.55
N ILE A 155 18.33 4.76 -7.29
CA ILE A 155 18.60 6.18 -6.98
C ILE A 155 17.32 7.01 -7.08
N TYR A 156 16.52 6.77 -8.11
CA TYR A 156 15.23 7.44 -8.29
C TYR A 156 14.29 7.14 -7.11
N LEU A 157 14.12 5.86 -6.76
CA LEU A 157 13.31 5.40 -5.63
C LEU A 157 13.78 6.04 -4.31
N HIS A 158 15.10 6.08 -4.09
CA HIS A 158 15.67 6.71 -2.90
C HIS A 158 15.28 8.20 -2.78
N ARG A 159 15.34 8.94 -3.89
CA ARG A 159 14.97 10.37 -3.91
C ARG A 159 13.48 10.58 -3.62
N ASP A 160 12.62 9.73 -4.17
CA ASP A 160 11.17 9.81 -3.92
C ASP A 160 10.82 9.47 -2.48
N LEU A 161 11.49 8.49 -1.87
CA LEU A 161 11.34 8.18 -0.45
C LEU A 161 11.74 9.39 0.42
N LEU A 162 12.88 10.03 0.13
CA LEU A 162 13.31 11.23 0.86
C LEU A 162 12.35 12.40 0.70
N LYS A 163 11.88 12.66 -0.53
CA LYS A 163 10.91 13.72 -0.84
C LYS A 163 9.63 13.59 -0.03
N ASN A 164 9.15 12.36 0.16
CA ASN A 164 7.95 12.06 0.91
C ASN A 164 8.20 11.79 2.41
N GLY A 165 9.45 11.90 2.89
CA GLY A 165 9.80 11.64 4.29
C GLY A 165 9.62 10.17 4.72
N MET A 166 9.63 9.24 3.76
CA MET A 166 9.37 7.82 3.99
C MET A 166 10.65 7.02 4.22
N GLN A 167 10.50 5.85 4.85
CA GLN A 167 11.56 4.86 5.01
C GLN A 167 11.13 3.55 4.36
N LEU A 168 12.04 2.96 3.60
CA LEU A 168 11.88 1.63 3.01
C LEU A 168 13.00 0.73 3.51
N LEU A 169 12.61 -0.44 4.00
CA LEU A 169 13.50 -1.54 4.32
C LEU A 169 13.27 -2.65 3.29
N ASP A 170 14.30 -2.90 2.50
CA ASP A 170 14.32 -4.01 1.57
C ASP A 170 15.05 -5.19 2.20
N LEU A 171 14.42 -6.37 2.13
CA LEU A 171 15.02 -7.62 2.62
C LEU A 171 15.38 -8.51 1.44
N GLU A 172 16.65 -8.91 1.40
CA GLU A 172 17.22 -9.68 0.32
C GLU A 172 17.80 -11.00 0.83
N CYS A 173 17.47 -12.09 0.13
CA CYS A 173 18.12 -13.38 0.35
C CYS A 173 19.26 -13.53 -0.66
N CYS A 174 20.43 -13.02 -0.32
CA CYS A 174 21.60 -13.00 -1.19
C CYS A 174 22.84 -13.56 -0.48
N ASN A 175 23.74 -14.18 -1.25
CA ASN A 175 25.00 -14.75 -0.76
C ASN A 175 26.17 -13.76 -0.78
N LYS A 176 25.91 -12.52 -1.18
CA LYS A 176 26.89 -11.45 -1.26
C LYS A 176 26.21 -10.14 -0.87
N ARG A 177 27.00 -9.24 -0.32
CA ARG A 177 26.55 -7.89 -0.03
C ARG A 177 26.11 -7.17 -1.30
N VAL A 178 24.94 -6.55 -1.26
CA VAL A 178 24.48 -5.62 -2.30
C VAL A 178 25.11 -4.26 -2.06
N THR A 179 25.79 -3.72 -3.07
CA THR A 179 26.34 -2.36 -3.04
C THR A 179 25.31 -1.40 -3.61
N LEU A 180 24.86 -0.46 -2.78
CA LEU A 180 23.94 0.60 -3.20
C LEU A 180 24.72 1.89 -3.42
N THR A 181 24.39 2.63 -4.47
CA THR A 181 24.94 3.98 -4.69
C THR A 181 24.45 4.96 -3.62
N GLU A 182 23.19 4.82 -3.22
CA GLU A 182 22.53 5.66 -2.21
C GLU A 182 21.82 4.76 -1.19
N GLY A 183 21.76 5.21 0.06
CA GLY A 183 21.17 4.45 1.16
C GLY A 183 22.18 3.59 1.93
N ARG A 184 21.67 2.62 2.69
CA ARG A 184 22.47 1.76 3.57
C ARG A 184 22.18 0.30 3.27
N SER A 185 23.23 -0.49 3.17
CA SER A 185 23.15 -1.94 2.95
C SER A 185 23.89 -2.65 4.08
N HIS A 186 23.18 -3.55 4.75
CA HIS A 186 23.70 -4.40 5.79
C HIS A 186 23.61 -5.85 5.30
N TYR A 187 24.69 -6.60 5.44
CA TYR A 187 24.76 -8.01 5.05
C TYR A 187 25.04 -8.85 6.28
N VAL A 188 24.25 -9.89 6.50
CA VAL A 188 24.47 -10.88 7.56
C VAL A 188 24.85 -12.19 6.88
N ASP A 189 26.02 -12.72 7.21
CA ASP A 189 26.50 -13.97 6.63
C ASP A 189 25.94 -15.22 7.35
N GLY A 190 26.36 -16.40 6.90
CA GLY A 190 25.92 -17.69 7.48
C GLY A 190 26.38 -17.92 8.92
N ASP A 191 27.37 -17.16 9.39
CA ASP A 191 27.87 -17.19 10.75
C ASP A 191 27.24 -16.10 11.64
N TYR A 192 26.18 -15.44 11.12
CA TYR A 192 25.44 -14.36 11.78
C TYR A 192 26.27 -13.09 12.05
N VAL A 193 27.35 -12.89 11.30
CA VAL A 193 28.19 -11.69 11.39
C VAL A 193 27.63 -10.61 10.47
N GLN A 194 27.46 -9.41 11.00
CA GLN A 194 26.98 -8.25 10.24
C GLN A 194 28.13 -7.45 9.61
N PHE A 195 27.99 -7.13 8.34
CA PHE A 195 28.86 -6.25 7.57
C PHE A 195 28.06 -5.02 7.11
N SER A 196 28.68 -3.84 7.18
CA SER A 196 28.08 -2.55 6.81
C SER A 196 28.99 -1.69 5.96
#